data_AF-A0A1Q7DRB9-F1
#
_entry.id   AF-A0A1Q7DRB9-F1
#
_cell.length_a   1.000
_cell.length_b   1.000
_cell.length_c   1.000
_cell.angle_alpha   90.00
_cell.angle_beta   90.00
_cell.angle_gamma   90.00
#
_symmetry.space_group_name_H-M   'P 1'
#
loop_
_entity.id
_entity.type
_entity.pdbx_description
1 polymer ?
#
loop_
_entity_poly.entity_id
_entity_poly.type
_entity_poly.pdbx_seq_one_letter_code
_entity_poly.pdbx_strand_id
1 'polypeptide(L)'
;MAAGWRAGYLVLAVGGGTLAGACSHPAPTTVLPARDSASVRAVTETVAVRDPQLEQRVARLELRLLERDAQIEELQARLDEARREVVRAMAKLQTLASRAEAASAMAETEIALQSLKTAAGQQAAPEIGQATQLLQLSTAEFNKQNYGGALYLANQAKSVAGTSRERVASDVRGSLRSGEVLLALPLRLATVSRSNVREGPGATFAVLFTLEAGAPLVGYSYADQWVHVGDQAGRSGWVFQSLVGRRQER
;
A
#
# COMPACT_ATOMS: atom_id res chain seq x y z
N MET A 1 -33.33 17.59 -11.47
CA MET A 1 -32.77 16.81 -12.59
C MET A 1 -32.08 15.59 -11.99
N ALA A 2 -32.74 14.44 -12.05
CA ALA A 2 -32.27 13.18 -11.49
C ALA A 2 -31.53 12.39 -12.58
N ALA A 3 -30.34 11.87 -12.27
CA ALA A 3 -29.65 10.92 -13.12
C ALA A 3 -29.12 9.78 -12.25
N GLY A 4 -29.90 8.70 -12.17
CA GLY A 4 -29.52 7.44 -11.56
C GLY A 4 -28.66 6.61 -12.52
N TRP A 5 -27.62 5.98 -11.99
CA TRP A 5 -26.83 4.98 -12.69
C TRP A 5 -27.51 3.61 -12.61
N ARG A 6 -27.74 2.98 -13.76
CA ARG A 6 -28.21 1.58 -13.85
C ARG A 6 -27.03 0.68 -14.20
N ALA A 7 -26.71 -0.24 -13.30
CA ALA A 7 -25.83 -1.37 -13.54
C ALA A 7 -26.58 -2.44 -14.36
N GLY A 8 -26.04 -2.81 -15.52
CA GLY A 8 -26.55 -3.90 -16.36
C GLY A 8 -25.71 -5.15 -16.18
N TYR A 9 -26.30 -6.18 -15.57
CA TYR A 9 -25.79 -7.56 -15.57
C TYR A 9 -26.13 -8.23 -16.92
N LEU A 10 -25.15 -8.86 -17.56
CA LEU A 10 -25.35 -9.62 -18.80
C LEU A 10 -25.27 -11.12 -18.49
N VAL A 11 -26.43 -11.77 -18.51
CA VAL A 11 -26.62 -13.23 -18.42
C VAL A 11 -26.57 -13.78 -19.84
N LEU A 12 -25.64 -14.68 -20.13
CA LEU A 12 -25.54 -15.39 -21.41
C LEU A 12 -26.45 -16.61 -21.41
N ALA A 13 -27.46 -16.58 -22.28
CA ALA A 13 -28.36 -17.70 -22.54
C ALA A 13 -27.76 -18.66 -23.59
N VAL A 14 -27.88 -19.94 -23.31
CA VAL A 14 -27.54 -21.08 -24.17
C VAL A 14 -28.69 -21.32 -25.17
N GLY A 15 -28.37 -21.51 -26.44
CA GLY A 15 -29.31 -21.95 -27.47
C GLY A 15 -28.63 -22.86 -28.47
N GLY A 16 -29.05 -24.12 -28.53
CA GLY A 16 -28.64 -25.11 -29.53
C GLY A 16 -29.53 -25.10 -30.78
N GLY A 17 -29.06 -25.75 -31.84
CA GLY A 17 -29.84 -26.01 -33.06
C GLY A 17 -28.99 -26.56 -34.20
N THR A 18 -29.38 -27.73 -34.71
CA THR A 18 -28.67 -28.67 -35.61
C THR A 18 -29.09 -28.57 -37.10
N LEU A 19 -28.39 -29.37 -37.95
CA LEU A 19 -28.72 -29.92 -39.30
C LEU A 19 -28.15 -29.14 -40.51
N ALA A 20 -27.67 -29.70 -41.62
CA ALA A 20 -27.35 -31.06 -42.13
C ALA A 20 -26.66 -30.93 -43.52
N GLY A 21 -26.06 -32.02 -44.05
CA GLY A 21 -25.83 -32.24 -45.51
C GLY A 21 -24.37 -32.48 -45.93
N ALA A 22 -23.90 -33.74 -46.04
CA ALA A 22 -23.80 -34.59 -47.26
C ALA A 22 -22.53 -34.31 -48.11
N CYS A 23 -21.47 -35.15 -48.08
CA CYS A 23 -21.21 -36.45 -48.73
C CYS A 23 -20.46 -36.36 -50.08
N SER A 24 -19.18 -36.79 -50.13
CA SER A 24 -18.58 -37.52 -51.27
C SER A 24 -17.23 -38.19 -50.91
N HIS A 25 -17.10 -39.47 -51.27
CA HIS A 25 -16.01 -40.47 -51.08
C HIS A 25 -15.02 -40.46 -52.29
N PRO A 26 -14.00 -41.35 -52.44
CA PRO A 26 -13.15 -42.11 -51.47
C PRO A 26 -11.64 -42.17 -51.88
N ALA A 27 -10.76 -42.72 -51.01
CA ALA A 27 -9.51 -43.40 -51.40
C ALA A 27 -9.00 -44.34 -50.28
N PRO A 28 -8.23 -45.40 -50.59
CA PRO A 28 -8.33 -46.68 -49.90
C PRO A 28 -7.43 -46.86 -48.68
N THR A 29 -8.03 -47.60 -47.74
CA THR A 29 -7.52 -48.41 -46.64
C THR A 29 -6.06 -48.86 -46.73
N THR A 30 -5.27 -48.49 -45.72
CA THR A 30 -4.17 -49.33 -45.21
C THR A 30 -4.41 -49.49 -43.71
N VAL A 31 -4.73 -50.71 -43.27
CA VAL A 31 -4.96 -51.05 -41.85
C VAL A 31 -3.68 -51.65 -41.27
N LEU A 32 -3.09 -50.97 -40.28
CA LEU A 32 -2.20 -51.56 -39.27
C LEU A 32 -2.52 -50.90 -37.92
N PRO A 33 -2.40 -51.62 -36.79
CA PRO A 33 -3.24 -51.41 -35.62
C PRO A 33 -2.88 -50.14 -34.85
N ALA A 34 -3.78 -49.15 -34.89
CA ALA A 34 -3.74 -48.05 -33.94
C ALA A 34 -4.11 -48.60 -32.56
N ARG A 35 -3.13 -48.61 -31.64
CA ARG A 35 -3.42 -48.70 -30.21
C ARG A 35 -4.37 -47.55 -29.88
N ASP A 36 -5.52 -47.90 -29.31
CA ASP A 36 -6.40 -46.96 -28.62
C ASP A 36 -5.60 -46.25 -27.52
N SER A 37 -5.02 -45.11 -27.85
CA SER A 37 -4.77 -44.06 -26.88
C SER A 37 -5.94 -43.09 -26.98
N ALA A 38 -7.08 -43.53 -26.48
CA ALA A 38 -8.15 -42.61 -26.11
C ALA A 38 -7.53 -41.58 -25.16
N SER A 39 -7.38 -40.34 -25.61
CA SER A 39 -7.06 -39.23 -24.73
C SER A 39 -8.30 -38.98 -23.87
N VAL A 40 -8.44 -39.76 -22.80
CA VAL A 40 -9.35 -39.43 -21.72
C VAL A 40 -8.81 -38.13 -21.15
N ARG A 41 -9.50 -37.02 -21.44
CA ARG A 41 -9.34 -35.77 -20.71
C ARG A 41 -9.67 -36.12 -19.25
N ALA A 42 -8.64 -36.37 -18.45
CA ALA A 42 -8.79 -36.45 -17.01
C ALA A 42 -9.22 -35.05 -16.55
N VAL A 43 -10.53 -34.87 -16.35
CA VAL A 43 -11.03 -33.76 -15.55
C VAL A 43 -10.51 -34.05 -14.15
N THR A 44 -9.45 -33.37 -13.73
CA THR A 44 -9.06 -33.34 -12.33
C THR A 44 -10.16 -32.60 -11.58
N GLU A 45 -11.16 -33.35 -11.13
CA GLU A 45 -12.12 -32.89 -10.14
C GLU A 45 -11.34 -32.70 -8.84
N THR A 46 -10.95 -31.46 -8.57
CA THR A 46 -10.31 -31.09 -7.30
C THR A 46 -11.38 -31.18 -6.22
N VAL A 47 -11.48 -32.33 -5.56
CA VAL A 47 -12.28 -32.48 -4.35
C VAL A 47 -11.65 -31.58 -3.28
N ALA A 48 -12.33 -30.49 -2.94
CA ALA A 48 -11.94 -29.66 -1.80
C ALA A 48 -12.11 -30.48 -0.53
N VAL A 49 -11.00 -31.02 0.00
CA VAL A 49 -10.98 -31.72 1.29
C VAL A 49 -11.26 -30.66 2.36
N ARG A 50 -12.50 -30.61 2.84
CA ARG A 50 -12.87 -29.82 4.03
C ARG A 50 -12.39 -30.57 5.26
N ASP A 51 -11.40 -30.01 5.95
CA ASP A 51 -10.96 -30.51 7.24
C ASP A 51 -11.82 -29.87 8.35
N PRO A 52 -12.76 -30.60 8.97
CA PRO A 52 -13.65 -30.04 9.98
C PRO A 52 -12.90 -29.54 11.23
N GLN A 53 -11.72 -30.10 11.53
CA GLN A 53 -10.90 -29.62 12.64
C GLN A 53 -10.27 -28.26 12.33
N LEU A 54 -9.86 -28.05 11.08
CA LEU A 54 -9.37 -26.76 10.62
C LEU A 54 -10.48 -25.71 10.64
N GLU A 55 -11.67 -26.05 10.12
CA GLU A 55 -12.84 -25.15 10.14
C GLU A 55 -13.23 -24.74 11.57
N GLN A 56 -13.22 -25.68 12.52
CA GLN A 56 -13.50 -25.38 13.92
C GLN A 56 -12.42 -24.47 14.55
N ARG A 57 -11.15 -24.65 14.19
CA ARG A 57 -10.05 -23.79 14.65
C ARG A 57 -10.17 -22.38 14.07
N VAL A 58 -10.51 -22.24 12.79
CA VAL A 58 -10.76 -20.95 12.15
C VAL A 58 -11.91 -20.22 12.86
N ALA A 59 -13.05 -20.87 13.06
CA ALA A 59 -14.20 -20.27 13.73
C ALA A 59 -13.87 -19.79 15.17
N ARG A 60 -13.05 -20.56 15.91
CA ARG A 60 -12.59 -20.15 17.25
C ARG A 60 -11.65 -18.94 17.20
N LEU A 61 -10.77 -18.87 16.20
CA LEU A 61 -9.87 -17.73 16.02
C LEU A 61 -10.63 -16.48 15.60
N GLU A 62 -11.62 -16.60 14.71
CA GLU A 62 -12.51 -15.50 14.32
C GLU A 62 -13.24 -14.92 15.53
N LEU A 63 -13.81 -15.77 16.39
CA LEU A 63 -14.45 -15.31 17.62
C LEU A 63 -13.47 -14.57 18.54
N ARG A 64 -12.23 -15.05 18.63
CA ARG A 64 -11.19 -14.41 19.45
C ARG A 64 -10.76 -13.07 18.87
N LEU A 65 -10.70 -12.93 17.54
CA LEU A 65 -10.44 -11.66 16.87
C LEU A 65 -11.54 -10.66 17.22
N LEU A 66 -12.81 -11.04 17.08
CA LEU A 66 -13.95 -10.18 17.45
C LEU A 66 -13.92 -9.74 18.91
N GLU A 67 -13.55 -10.64 19.83
CA GLU A 67 -13.38 -10.30 21.24
C GLU A 67 -12.27 -9.26 21.46
N ARG A 68 -11.13 -9.42 20.77
CA ARG A 68 -10.03 -8.46 20.84
C ARG A 68 -10.40 -7.12 20.21
N ASP A 69 -11.13 -7.12 19.11
CA ASP A 69 -11.59 -5.91 18.43
C ASP A 69 -12.54 -5.11 19.35
N ALA A 70 -13.52 -5.76 19.96
CA ALA A 70 -14.40 -5.14 20.93
C ALA A 70 -13.64 -4.57 22.14
N GLN A 71 -12.59 -5.26 22.59
CA GLN A 71 -11.74 -4.77 23.68
C GLN A 71 -10.93 -3.52 23.26
N ILE A 72 -10.44 -3.48 22.02
CA ILE A 72 -9.72 -2.31 21.48
C ILE A 72 -10.67 -1.11 21.43
N GLU A 73 -11.89 -1.30 20.93
CA GLU A 73 -12.90 -0.23 20.83
C GLU A 73 -13.24 0.36 22.21
N GLU A 74 -13.48 -0.49 23.22
CA GLU A 74 -13.76 -0.04 24.59
C GLU A 74 -12.57 0.72 25.19
N LEU A 75 -11.34 0.25 24.98
CA LEU A 75 -10.15 0.93 25.49
C LEU A 75 -9.93 2.29 24.79
N GLN A 76 -10.20 2.37 23.49
CA GLN A 76 -10.14 3.62 22.74
C GLN A 76 -11.19 4.62 23.25
N ALA A 77 -12.43 4.18 23.49
CA ALA A 77 -13.48 5.02 24.05
C ALA A 77 -13.11 5.59 25.43
N ARG A 78 -12.53 4.76 26.30
CA ARG A 78 -12.02 5.19 27.63
C ARG A 78 -10.89 6.19 27.52
N LEU A 79 -9.94 5.96 26.60
CA LEU A 79 -8.84 6.90 26.35
C LEU A 79 -9.37 8.25 25.88
N ASP A 80 -10.37 8.24 24.99
CA ASP A 80 -10.98 9.45 24.46
C ASP A 80 -11.77 10.24 25.52
N GLU A 81 -12.44 9.56 26.45
CA GLU A 81 -13.06 10.20 27.61
C GLU A 81 -12.00 10.83 28.52
N ALA A 82 -10.97 10.07 28.90
CA ALA A 82 -9.89 10.58 29.74
C ALA A 82 -9.20 11.81 29.10
N ARG A 83 -8.98 11.77 27.79
CA ARG A 83 -8.43 12.91 27.03
C ARG A 83 -9.34 14.13 27.12
N ARG A 84 -10.66 13.95 26.97
CA ARG A 84 -11.63 15.05 27.09
C ARG A 84 -11.62 15.66 28.50
N GLU A 85 -11.46 14.85 29.53
CA GLU A 85 -11.32 15.35 30.90
C GLU A 85 -10.05 16.17 31.10
N VAL A 86 -8.90 15.71 30.58
CA VAL A 86 -7.65 16.48 30.63
C VAL A 86 -7.81 17.83 29.94
N VAL A 87 -8.37 17.85 28.73
CA VAL A 87 -8.61 19.09 27.97
C VAL A 87 -9.55 20.03 28.72
N ARG A 88 -10.61 19.51 29.35
CA ARG A 88 -11.54 20.28 30.17
C ARG A 88 -10.85 20.87 31.40
N ALA A 89 -9.96 20.12 32.04
CA ALA A 89 -9.17 20.63 33.15
C ALA A 89 -8.23 21.76 32.71
N MET A 90 -7.57 21.63 31.56
CA MET A 90 -6.71 22.68 31.00
C MET A 90 -7.49 23.97 30.71
N ALA A 91 -8.72 23.86 30.19
CA ALA A 91 -9.60 25.01 29.97
C ALA A 91 -9.92 25.76 31.28
N LYS A 92 -10.23 25.01 32.35
CA LYS A 92 -10.57 25.57 33.66
C LYS A 92 -9.39 26.25 34.34
N LEU A 93 -8.20 25.66 34.20
CA LEU A 93 -6.98 26.14 34.86
C LEU A 93 -6.29 27.28 34.13
N GLN A 94 -6.78 27.68 32.94
CA GLN A 94 -6.14 28.70 32.09
C GLN A 94 -4.63 28.49 32.00
N THR A 95 -4.23 27.26 31.66
CA THR A 95 -2.80 26.90 31.59
C THR A 95 -2.02 27.89 30.74
N LEU A 96 -0.79 28.22 31.15
CA LEU A 96 0.06 29.30 30.60
C LEU A 96 0.42 29.21 29.11
N ALA A 97 -0.04 28.19 28.39
CA ALA A 97 0.20 28.05 26.96
C ALA A 97 -0.34 29.26 26.21
N SER A 98 0.54 29.91 25.44
CA SER A 98 0.15 31.08 24.64
C SER A 98 -0.58 30.66 23.36
N ARG A 99 -1.38 31.59 22.80
CA ARG A 99 -1.98 31.41 21.47
C ARG A 99 -0.93 31.10 20.41
N ALA A 100 0.22 31.77 20.47
CA ALA A 100 1.30 31.59 19.51
C ALA A 100 1.93 30.19 19.61
N GLU A 101 2.13 29.69 20.83
CA GLU A 101 2.68 28.36 21.08
C GLU A 101 1.74 27.26 20.58
N ALA A 102 0.44 27.36 20.90
CA ALA A 102 -0.55 26.42 20.40
C ALA A 102 -0.64 26.42 18.86
N ALA A 103 -0.60 27.60 18.24
CA ALA A 103 -0.59 27.72 16.78
C ALA A 103 0.67 27.10 16.15
N SER A 104 1.85 27.30 16.75
CA SER A 104 3.10 26.68 16.28
C SER A 104 3.02 25.16 16.35
N ALA A 105 2.57 24.63 17.49
CA ALA A 105 2.45 23.18 17.65
C ALA A 105 1.45 22.57 16.65
N MET A 106 0.33 23.24 16.39
CA MET A 106 -0.63 22.81 15.37
C MET A 106 -0.02 22.79 13.96
N ALA A 107 0.73 23.83 13.59
CA ALA A 107 1.41 23.89 12.30
C ALA A 107 2.50 22.81 12.14
N GLU A 108 3.31 22.61 13.18
CA GLU A 108 4.31 21.53 13.19
C GLU A 108 3.68 20.15 13.08
N THR A 109 2.51 19.97 13.70
CA THR A 109 1.73 18.74 13.62
C THR A 109 1.22 18.52 12.20
N GLU A 110 0.70 19.55 11.55
CA GLU A 110 0.22 19.47 10.17
C GLU A 110 1.36 19.08 9.21
N ILE A 111 2.54 19.69 9.36
CA ILE A 111 3.74 19.31 8.61
C ILE A 111 4.12 17.84 8.91
N ALA A 112 4.07 17.43 10.17
CA ALA A 112 4.39 16.06 10.56
C ALA A 112 3.41 15.03 10.00
N LEU A 113 2.15 15.42 9.84
CA LEU A 113 1.09 14.60 9.26
C LEU A 113 1.21 14.54 7.73
N GLN A 114 1.56 15.65 7.07
CA GLN A 114 1.82 15.68 5.63
C GLN A 114 3.04 14.82 5.26
N SER A 115 4.18 15.10 5.90
CA SER A 115 4.99 14.09 6.60
C SER A 115 4.75 12.63 6.28
N LEU A 116 3.90 12.08 7.14
CA LEU A 116 3.52 10.68 7.17
C LEU A 116 2.71 10.28 5.94
N LYS A 117 1.78 11.12 5.48
CA LYS A 117 0.97 10.85 4.29
C LYS A 117 1.83 10.61 3.06
N THR A 118 2.88 11.42 2.88
CA THR A 118 3.82 11.26 1.75
C THR A 118 4.71 10.02 1.89
N ALA A 119 5.09 9.66 3.11
CA ALA A 119 6.02 8.56 3.36
C ALA A 119 5.33 7.18 3.39
N ALA A 120 4.12 7.10 3.93
CA ALA A 120 3.45 5.85 4.27
C ALA A 120 2.17 5.59 3.47
N GLY A 121 1.51 6.64 2.95
CA GLY A 121 0.25 6.49 2.20
C GLY A 121 -0.77 5.59 2.90
N GLN A 122 -1.08 4.44 2.29
CA GLN A 122 -2.03 3.44 2.81
C GLN A 122 -1.50 2.61 3.98
N GLN A 123 -0.18 2.49 4.15
CA GLN A 123 0.43 1.65 5.19
C GLN A 123 0.21 2.19 6.61
N ALA A 124 -0.02 3.50 6.74
CA ALA A 124 -0.33 4.17 8.01
C ALA A 124 -1.73 4.79 8.02
N ALA A 125 -2.68 4.22 7.26
CA ALA A 125 -4.05 4.74 7.17
C ALA A 125 -4.75 4.93 8.53
N PRO A 126 -4.72 3.97 9.49
CA PRO A 126 -5.38 4.17 10.78
C PRO A 126 -4.72 5.26 11.62
N GLU A 127 -3.39 5.37 11.60
CA GLU A 127 -2.67 6.39 12.37
C GLU A 127 -2.82 7.79 11.76
N ILE A 128 -2.89 7.89 10.43
CA ILE A 128 -3.24 9.15 9.74
C ILE A 128 -4.64 9.58 10.15
N GLY A 129 -5.60 8.66 10.23
CA GLY A 129 -6.96 8.93 10.70
C GLY A 129 -6.98 9.47 12.13
N GLN A 130 -6.31 8.77 13.05
CA GLN A 130 -6.22 9.16 14.46
C GLN A 130 -5.55 10.54 14.64
N ALA A 131 -4.41 10.77 14.01
CA ALA A 131 -3.71 12.06 14.10
C ALA A 131 -4.53 13.21 13.50
N THR A 132 -5.27 12.94 12.42
CA THR A 132 -6.19 13.92 11.82
C THR A 132 -7.32 14.29 12.77
N GLN A 133 -7.94 13.30 13.44
CA GLN A 133 -9.00 13.53 14.42
C GLN A 133 -8.49 14.36 15.61
N LEU A 134 -7.31 14.05 16.14
CA LEU A 134 -6.69 14.83 17.23
C LEU A 134 -6.41 16.28 16.82
N LEU A 135 -5.94 16.50 15.59
CA LEU A 135 -5.72 17.86 15.06
C LEU A 135 -7.03 18.65 14.88
N GLN A 136 -8.12 17.98 14.50
CA GLN A 136 -9.46 18.59 14.45
C GLN A 136 -9.93 19.01 15.85
N LEU A 137 -9.75 18.15 16.85
CA LEU A 137 -10.05 18.47 18.25
C LEU A 137 -9.18 19.65 18.75
N SER A 138 -7.89 19.64 18.41
CA SER A 138 -6.98 20.75 18.72
C SER A 138 -7.48 22.07 18.13
N THR A 139 -7.91 22.05 16.87
CA THR A 139 -8.49 23.23 16.20
C THR A 139 -9.75 23.71 16.91
N ALA A 140 -10.62 22.79 17.33
CA ALA A 140 -11.84 23.14 18.06
C ALA A 140 -11.53 23.80 19.41
N GLU A 141 -10.54 23.30 20.16
CA GLU A 141 -10.12 23.88 21.44
C GLU A 141 -9.41 25.24 21.25
N PHE A 142 -8.61 25.37 20.20
CA PHE A 142 -7.97 26.64 19.84
C PHE A 142 -9.02 27.73 19.57
N ASN A 143 -10.09 27.40 18.85
CA ASN A 143 -11.20 28.32 18.57
C ASN A 143 -11.97 28.73 19.83
N LYS A 144 -12.03 27.85 20.84
CA LYS A 144 -12.58 28.15 22.17
C LYS A 144 -11.61 28.93 23.06
N GLN A 145 -10.43 29.29 22.55
CA GLN A 145 -9.33 29.94 23.29
C GLN A 145 -8.75 29.07 24.41
N ASN A 146 -9.01 27.76 24.39
CA ASN A 146 -8.34 26.79 25.26
C ASN A 146 -7.00 26.40 24.64
N TYR A 147 -6.02 27.31 24.68
CA TYR A 147 -4.72 27.11 24.05
C TYR A 147 -3.92 25.97 24.69
N GLY A 148 -4.10 25.72 25.99
CA GLY A 148 -3.51 24.55 26.66
C GLY A 148 -4.02 23.23 26.12
N GLY A 149 -5.34 23.09 26.02
CA GLY A 149 -5.98 21.91 25.43
C GLY A 149 -5.58 21.71 23.97
N ALA A 150 -5.55 22.80 23.18
CA ALA A 150 -5.07 22.77 21.80
C ALA A 150 -3.62 22.29 21.70
N LEU A 151 -2.70 22.89 22.46
CA LEU A 151 -1.29 22.51 22.48
C LEU A 151 -1.09 21.04 22.85
N TYR A 152 -1.82 20.55 23.85
CA TYR A 152 -1.78 19.15 24.28
C TYR A 152 -2.21 18.19 23.15
N LEU A 153 -3.36 18.47 22.53
CA LEU A 153 -3.90 17.66 21.44
C LEU A 153 -3.00 17.68 20.20
N ALA A 154 -2.44 18.83 19.85
CA ALA A 154 -1.48 18.97 18.75
C ALA A 154 -0.24 18.11 19.01
N ASN A 155 0.38 18.21 20.19
CA ASN A 155 1.54 17.40 20.53
C ASN A 155 1.25 15.88 20.52
N GLN A 156 0.04 15.47 20.93
CA GLN A 156 -0.38 14.08 20.85
C GLN A 156 -0.54 13.62 19.39
N ALA A 157 -1.13 14.44 18.52
CA ALA A 157 -1.21 14.14 17.09
C ALA A 157 0.19 14.06 16.45
N LYS A 158 1.09 14.97 16.83
CA LYS A 158 2.48 15.00 16.36
C LYS A 158 3.24 13.73 16.76
N SER A 159 3.06 13.24 17.98
CA SER A 159 3.72 12.00 18.43
C SER A 159 3.22 10.78 17.67
N VAL A 160 1.91 10.65 17.44
CA VAL A 160 1.32 9.57 16.62
C VAL A 160 1.89 9.61 15.19
N ALA A 161 1.99 10.80 14.60
CA ALA A 161 2.57 10.95 13.27
C ALA A 161 4.07 10.60 13.23
N GLY A 162 4.83 10.98 14.27
CA GLY A 162 6.26 10.70 14.40
C GLY A 162 6.57 9.22 14.56
N THR A 163 5.91 8.52 15.50
CA THR A 163 6.14 7.10 15.76
C THR A 163 5.72 6.24 14.57
N SER A 164 4.63 6.59 13.89
CA SER A 164 4.17 5.88 12.69
C SER A 164 5.13 6.04 11.53
N ARG A 165 5.69 7.24 11.35
CA ARG A 165 6.72 7.46 10.34
C ARG A 165 7.98 6.66 10.63
N GLU A 166 8.39 6.60 11.89
CA GLU A 166 9.55 5.82 12.30
C GLU A 166 9.34 4.32 12.07
N ARG A 167 8.16 3.78 12.40
CA ARG A 167 7.80 2.39 12.10
C ARG A 167 7.84 2.09 10.61
N VAL A 168 7.26 2.96 9.78
CA VAL A 168 7.33 2.81 8.32
C VAL A 168 8.78 2.86 7.84
N ALA A 169 9.59 3.78 8.37
CA ALA A 169 11.02 3.83 8.04
C ALA A 169 11.77 2.57 8.49
N SER A 170 11.45 1.98 9.66
CA SER A 170 12.06 0.74 10.12
C SER A 170 11.63 -0.46 9.30
N ASP A 171 10.37 -0.54 8.90
CA ASP A 171 9.86 -1.62 8.03
C ASP A 171 10.55 -1.58 6.67
N VAL A 172 10.69 -0.37 6.10
CA VAL A 172 11.44 -0.18 4.86
C VAL A 172 12.90 -0.61 5.06
N ARG A 173 13.57 -0.16 6.15
CA ARG A 173 14.96 -0.57 6.45
C ARG A 173 15.11 -2.08 6.64
N GLY A 174 14.14 -2.73 7.29
CA GLY A 174 14.11 -4.18 7.48
C GLY A 174 13.92 -4.97 6.18
N SER A 175 13.30 -4.35 5.17
CA SER A 175 13.13 -4.93 3.83
C SER A 175 14.35 -4.75 2.90
N LEU A 176 15.31 -3.89 3.28
CA LEU A 176 16.48 -3.61 2.44
C LEU A 176 17.41 -4.82 2.36
N ARG A 177 18.09 -4.95 1.21
CA ARG A 177 19.15 -5.96 1.06
C ARG A 177 20.38 -5.58 1.90
N SER A 178 21.22 -6.56 2.21
CA SER A 178 22.50 -6.30 2.89
C SER A 178 23.36 -5.34 2.06
N GLY A 179 23.81 -4.23 2.65
CA GLY A 179 24.62 -3.20 1.98
C GLY A 179 23.82 -2.16 1.18
N GLU A 180 22.49 -2.24 1.18
CA GLU A 180 21.62 -1.25 0.55
C GLU A 180 21.34 -0.08 1.49
N VAL A 181 21.48 1.14 0.97
CA VAL A 181 21.30 2.40 1.71
C VAL A 181 20.21 3.22 1.03
N LEU A 182 19.18 3.59 1.80
CA LEU A 182 18.13 4.50 1.33
C LEU A 182 18.70 5.89 1.09
N LEU A 183 18.26 6.51 -0.01
CA LEU A 183 18.50 7.93 -0.23
C LEU A 183 17.60 8.73 0.71
N ALA A 184 18.14 9.83 1.26
CA ALA A 184 17.39 10.70 2.18
C ALA A 184 16.11 11.29 1.53
N LEU A 185 16.15 11.49 0.21
CA LEU A 185 15.03 11.90 -0.61
C LEU A 185 15.09 11.14 -1.95
N PRO A 186 13.95 10.79 -2.57
CA PRO A 186 13.95 10.23 -3.91
C PRO A 186 14.61 11.19 -4.91
N LEU A 187 15.58 10.69 -5.67
CA LEU A 187 16.32 11.50 -6.63
C LEU A 187 15.67 11.44 -8.01
N ARG A 188 15.35 12.61 -8.59
CA ARG A 188 14.91 12.71 -9.99
C ARG A 188 16.10 12.49 -10.91
N LEU A 189 16.10 11.37 -11.61
CA LEU A 189 17.18 10.94 -12.48
C LEU A 189 16.69 10.82 -13.93
N ALA A 190 17.64 10.76 -14.84
CA ALA A 190 17.41 10.36 -16.22
C ALA A 190 18.54 9.44 -16.68
N THR A 191 18.23 8.48 -17.55
CA THR A 191 19.27 7.67 -18.20
C THR A 191 20.13 8.53 -19.11
N VAL A 192 21.45 8.35 -19.07
CA VAL A 192 22.41 9.07 -19.94
C VAL A 192 22.51 8.38 -21.30
N SER A 193 22.42 7.05 -21.32
CA SER A 193 22.44 6.21 -22.51
C SER A 193 21.41 5.09 -22.38
N ARG A 194 21.24 4.29 -23.44
CA ARG A 194 20.45 3.07 -23.37
C ARG A 194 21.00 2.16 -22.26
N SER A 195 20.14 1.77 -21.32
CA SER A 195 20.54 1.20 -20.04
C SER A 195 19.68 0.00 -19.65
N ASN A 196 20.31 -1.05 -19.12
CA ASN A 196 19.60 -2.23 -18.62
C ASN A 196 19.25 -2.05 -17.15
N VAL A 197 17.99 -2.35 -16.83
CA VAL A 197 17.49 -2.44 -15.45
C VAL A 197 17.50 -3.91 -15.03
N ARG A 198 18.10 -4.20 -13.88
CA ARG A 198 18.33 -5.55 -13.38
C ARG A 198 17.57 -5.85 -12.10
N GLU A 199 17.41 -7.12 -11.79
CA GLU A 199 16.72 -7.58 -10.57
C GLU A 199 17.49 -7.31 -9.27
N GLY A 200 18.82 -7.15 -9.37
CA GLY A 200 19.68 -6.90 -8.21
C GLY A 200 20.91 -6.05 -8.55
N PRO A 201 21.64 -5.57 -7.52
CA PRO A 201 22.81 -4.73 -7.67
C PRO A 201 24.02 -5.54 -8.14
N GLY A 202 24.11 -5.80 -9.45
CA GLY A 202 25.22 -6.54 -10.03
C GLY A 202 25.01 -6.94 -11.48
N ALA A 203 26.10 -7.17 -12.21
CA ALA A 203 26.04 -7.56 -13.62
C ALA A 203 25.54 -8.99 -13.85
N THR A 204 25.57 -9.84 -12.82
CA THR A 204 25.13 -11.24 -12.86
C THR A 204 23.62 -11.40 -12.68
N PHE A 205 22.93 -10.40 -12.12
CA PHE A 205 21.48 -10.44 -11.97
C PHE A 205 20.78 -10.31 -13.32
N ALA A 206 19.63 -10.97 -13.45
CA ALA A 206 18.83 -10.96 -14.68
C ALA A 206 18.42 -9.53 -15.07
N VAL A 207 18.37 -9.27 -16.38
CA VAL A 207 17.84 -8.01 -16.93
C VAL A 207 16.31 -8.12 -16.95
N LEU A 208 15.65 -7.18 -16.28
CA LEU A 208 14.18 -7.09 -16.24
C LEU A 208 13.65 -6.37 -17.48
N PHE A 209 14.26 -5.23 -17.83
CA PHE A 209 13.91 -4.43 -19.00
C PHE A 209 15.03 -3.46 -19.36
N THR A 210 14.92 -2.84 -20.53
CA THR A 210 15.86 -1.82 -21.02
C THR A 210 15.15 -0.47 -21.14
N LEU A 211 15.87 0.60 -20.82
CA LEU A 211 15.44 1.98 -20.93
C LEU A 211 16.24 2.69 -22.02
N GLU A 212 15.58 3.55 -22.79
CA GLU A 212 16.22 4.44 -23.75
C GLU A 212 16.93 5.61 -23.07
N ALA A 213 17.81 6.30 -23.77
CA ALA A 213 18.47 7.51 -23.26
C ALA A 213 17.46 8.63 -22.97
N GLY A 214 17.67 9.36 -21.87
CA GLY A 214 16.79 10.45 -21.42
C GLY A 214 15.50 10.01 -20.70
N ALA A 215 15.30 8.71 -20.49
CA ALA A 215 14.13 8.19 -19.81
C ALA A 215 14.06 8.70 -18.35
N PRO A 216 12.92 9.27 -17.91
CA PRO A 216 12.76 9.77 -16.54
C PRO A 216 12.71 8.61 -15.54
N LEU A 217 13.45 8.76 -14.45
CA LEU A 217 13.53 7.80 -13.36
C LEU A 217 13.49 8.49 -12.00
N VAL A 218 13.14 7.74 -10.97
CA VAL A 218 13.28 8.13 -9.57
C VAL A 218 14.17 7.12 -8.87
N GLY A 219 15.29 7.57 -8.30
CA GLY A 219 16.17 6.75 -7.47
C GLY A 219 15.74 6.73 -6.01
N TYR A 220 15.71 5.54 -5.40
CA TYR A 220 15.23 5.33 -4.01
C TYR A 220 16.33 4.90 -3.04
N SER A 221 17.25 4.05 -3.49
CA SER A 221 18.35 3.52 -2.70
C SER A 221 19.57 3.22 -3.58
N TYR A 222 20.71 2.96 -2.96
CA TYR A 222 21.91 2.50 -3.66
C TYR A 222 22.57 1.36 -2.89
N ALA A 223 23.29 0.51 -3.62
CA ALA A 223 24.13 -0.55 -3.09
C ALA A 223 25.37 -0.63 -3.98
N ASP A 224 26.55 -0.47 -3.38
CA ASP A 224 27.81 -0.29 -4.10
C ASP A 224 27.71 0.79 -5.20
N GLN A 225 27.86 0.39 -6.47
CA GLN A 225 27.79 1.28 -7.65
C GLN A 225 26.44 1.18 -8.39
N TRP A 226 25.42 0.62 -7.75
CA TRP A 226 24.10 0.42 -8.32
C TRP A 226 23.06 1.26 -7.60
N VAL A 227 22.13 1.81 -8.37
CA VAL A 227 21.01 2.62 -7.89
C VAL A 227 19.72 1.87 -8.15
N HIS A 228 18.90 1.69 -7.12
CA HIS A 228 17.55 1.19 -7.26
C HIS A 228 16.64 2.31 -7.75
N VAL A 229 16.04 2.13 -8.92
CA VAL A 229 15.24 3.14 -9.62
C VAL A 229 13.85 2.60 -9.93
N GLY A 230 12.88 3.51 -10.02
CA GLY A 230 11.55 3.26 -10.57
C GLY A 230 11.24 4.18 -11.74
N ASP A 231 10.48 3.68 -12.71
CA ASP A 231 9.95 4.46 -13.82
C ASP A 231 8.49 4.91 -13.58
N GLN A 232 7.96 5.72 -14.51
CA GLN A 232 6.58 6.22 -14.43
C GLN A 232 5.51 5.14 -14.65
N ALA A 233 5.89 3.99 -15.22
CA ALA A 233 5.01 2.85 -15.45
C ALA A 233 4.93 1.92 -14.23
N GLY A 234 5.61 2.27 -13.12
CA GLY A 234 5.64 1.47 -11.89
C GLY A 234 6.62 0.29 -11.95
N ARG A 235 7.46 0.20 -12.99
CA ARG A 235 8.51 -0.82 -13.07
C ARG A 235 9.73 -0.33 -12.29
N SER A 236 10.38 -1.25 -11.57
CA SER A 236 11.55 -0.92 -10.75
C SER A 236 12.67 -1.95 -10.91
N GLY A 237 13.87 -1.55 -10.52
CA GLY A 237 15.04 -2.41 -10.46
C GLY A 237 16.34 -1.62 -10.35
N TRP A 238 17.46 -2.27 -10.64
CA TRP A 238 18.80 -1.75 -10.39
C TRP A 238 19.49 -1.32 -11.68
N VAL A 239 20.06 -0.11 -11.67
CA VAL A 239 20.84 0.45 -12.78
C VAL A 239 22.21 0.90 -12.28
N PHE A 240 23.24 0.69 -13.08
CA PHE A 240 24.60 1.10 -12.73
C PHE A 240 24.72 2.63 -12.70
N GLN A 241 25.35 3.19 -11.66
CA GLN A 241 25.28 4.61 -11.37
C GLN A 241 25.79 5.52 -12.51
N SER A 242 26.78 5.08 -13.30
CA SER A 242 27.35 5.88 -14.38
C SER A 242 26.41 6.02 -15.58
N LEU A 243 25.33 5.23 -15.62
CA LEU A 243 24.33 5.25 -16.68
C LEU A 243 23.14 6.17 -16.37
N VAL A 244 23.13 6.78 -15.18
CA VAL A 244 22.08 7.70 -14.73
C VAL A 244 22.70 9.04 -14.34
N GLY A 245 21.98 10.12 -14.64
CA GLY A 245 22.37 11.49 -14.33
C GLY A 245 21.24 12.27 -13.68
N ARG A 246 21.56 13.38 -13.03
CA ARG A 246 20.56 14.27 -12.44
C ARG A 246 19.67 14.84 -13.54
N ARG A 247 18.35 14.68 -13.40
CA ARG A 247 17.38 15.33 -14.27
C ARG A 247 17.28 16.80 -13.88
N GLN A 248 17.67 17.71 -14.78
CA GLN A 248 17.38 19.14 -14.63
C GLN A 248 15.98 19.43 -15.17
N GLU A 249 15.15 20.06 -14.37
CA GLU A 249 13.90 20.67 -14.84
C GLU A 249 14.28 21.95 -15.58
N ARG A 250 14.00 22.01 -16.89
CA ARG A 250 14.03 23.25 -17.67
C ARG A 250 12.64 23.80 -17.78
#